data_AF-A0A424PKG1-F1
#
_entry.id   AF-A0A424PKG1-F1
#
_cell.length_a   1.000
_cell.length_b   1.000
_cell.length_c   1.000
_cell.angle_alpha   90.00
_cell.angle_beta   90.00
_cell.angle_gamma   90.00
#
_symmetry.space_group_name_H-M   'P 1'
#
loop_
_entity.id
_entity.type
_entity.pdbx_description
1 polymer ?
#
loop_
_entity_poly.entity_id
_entity_poly.type
_entity_poly.pdbx_seq_one_letter_code
_entity_poly.pdbx_strand_id
1 'polypeptide(L)'
;MINKRRKFLKTACAPVAFSMFGISLIEACSKEDNSTITNNLNNQNNSSGSTSDNSVTIDLENSMFTSLNNVGGWINYSTENMLLLRITSTEIRAFSNVCPHQGSQNSWSYNNSKFRCASHGRSFEDSCSGGLTCYTATLQGSTLTVTR
;
A
#
# COMPACT_ATOMS: atom_id res chain seq x y z
N MET A 1 54.32 3.56 -10.03
CA MET A 1 53.40 2.45 -10.35
C MET A 1 52.27 3.00 -11.21
N ILE A 2 52.25 2.63 -12.49
CA ILE A 2 51.40 3.24 -13.52
C ILE A 2 50.31 2.24 -13.96
N ASN A 3 49.06 2.61 -13.64
CA ASN A 3 47.80 2.39 -14.35
C ASN A 3 47.58 1.06 -15.12
N LYS A 4 47.09 0.03 -14.44
CA LYS A 4 46.50 -1.20 -15.03
C LYS A 4 45.00 -1.07 -15.42
N ARG A 5 44.53 0.11 -15.84
CA ARG A 5 43.11 0.32 -16.24
C ARG A 5 42.84 0.26 -17.76
N ARG A 6 43.72 -0.37 -18.57
CA ARG A 6 43.62 -0.30 -20.05
C ARG A 6 43.87 -1.63 -20.76
N LYS A 7 43.22 -2.71 -20.31
CA LYS A 7 43.29 -4.02 -21.00
C LYS A 7 41.96 -4.77 -21.09
N PHE A 8 40.86 -4.07 -21.34
CA PHE A 8 39.58 -4.75 -21.60
C PHE A 8 38.74 -4.21 -22.75
N LEU A 9 39.16 -3.15 -23.44
CA LEU A 9 38.39 -2.62 -24.58
C LEU A 9 39.29 -2.53 -25.81
N LYS A 10 39.74 -3.69 -26.27
CA LYS A 10 40.11 -3.90 -27.68
C LYS A 10 39.55 -5.25 -28.08
N THR A 11 38.45 -5.21 -28.82
CA THR A 11 38.04 -6.13 -29.91
C THR A 11 36.52 -6.12 -30.02
N ALA A 12 35.98 -5.24 -30.87
CA ALA A 12 34.78 -5.46 -31.66
C ALA A 12 34.58 -4.25 -32.60
N CYS A 13 35.22 -4.31 -33.77
CA CYS A 13 34.81 -3.53 -34.93
C CYS A 13 34.19 -4.51 -35.91
N ALA A 14 32.87 -4.51 -36.05
CA ALA A 14 32.17 -4.82 -37.30
C ALA A 14 30.71 -4.35 -37.18
N PRO A 15 30.16 -3.62 -38.17
CA PRO A 15 28.90 -2.91 -38.05
C PRO A 15 27.71 -3.63 -38.73
N VAL A 16 26.50 -3.13 -38.41
CA VAL A 16 25.22 -3.23 -39.14
C VAL A 16 24.42 -4.55 -39.04
N ALA A 17 23.30 -4.49 -38.31
CA ALA A 17 21.96 -4.81 -38.84
C ALA A 17 20.88 -4.25 -37.89
N PHE A 18 20.42 -3.03 -38.19
CA PHE A 18 19.15 -2.50 -37.71
C PHE A 18 18.03 -3.13 -38.54
N SER A 19 17.06 -3.80 -37.91
CA SER A 19 15.63 -3.73 -38.24
C SER A 19 14.88 -4.91 -37.62
N MET A 20 14.03 -4.61 -36.62
CA MET A 20 12.64 -5.08 -36.54
C MET A 20 12.05 -4.45 -35.27
N PHE A 21 11.64 -3.19 -35.41
CA PHE A 21 10.69 -2.59 -34.47
C PHE A 21 9.34 -3.27 -34.72
N GLY A 22 9.06 -4.33 -33.97
CA GLY A 22 7.74 -4.94 -33.86
C GLY A 22 6.86 -4.05 -32.99
N ILE A 23 6.32 -2.99 -33.59
CA ILE A 23 5.27 -2.18 -32.97
C ILE A 23 4.00 -3.03 -33.01
N SER A 24 3.53 -3.49 -31.87
CA SER A 24 2.18 -4.02 -31.77
C SER A 24 1.22 -2.85 -31.95
N LEU A 25 0.54 -2.77 -33.10
CA LEU A 25 -0.63 -1.89 -33.24
C LEU A 25 -1.73 -2.50 -32.37
N ILE A 26 -1.88 -1.99 -31.16
CA ILE A 26 -3.09 -2.24 -30.38
C ILE A 26 -4.17 -1.35 -31.00
N GLU A 27 -5.14 -1.98 -31.67
CA GLU A 27 -6.41 -1.37 -32.08
C GLU A 27 -7.10 -0.78 -30.85
N ALA A 28 -7.07 0.54 -30.71
CA ALA A 28 -8.01 1.23 -29.86
C ALA A 28 -9.30 1.42 -30.68
N CYS A 29 -10.33 0.63 -30.35
CA CYS A 29 -11.68 0.85 -30.87
C CYS A 29 -12.13 2.28 -30.55
N SER A 30 -12.25 3.11 -31.57
CA SER A 30 -13.08 4.31 -31.52
C SER A 30 -14.54 3.87 -31.42
N LYS A 31 -15.19 4.14 -30.28
CA LYS A 31 -16.65 4.22 -30.21
C LYS A 31 -17.02 5.66 -29.94
N GLU A 32 -17.21 6.42 -31.02
CA GLU A 32 -18.14 7.55 -30.99
C GLU A 32 -19.49 6.99 -31.42
N ASP A 33 -20.36 6.73 -30.45
CA ASP A 33 -21.79 6.64 -30.70
C ASP A 33 -22.46 7.82 -29.99
N ASN A 34 -22.57 8.93 -30.72
CA ASN A 34 -23.60 9.92 -30.42
C ASN A 34 -24.87 9.52 -31.17
N SER A 35 -25.76 8.83 -30.48
CA SER A 35 -27.18 8.82 -30.85
C SER A 35 -28.05 8.83 -29.60
N THR A 36 -28.51 10.03 -29.27
CA THR A 36 -29.65 10.25 -28.39
C THR A 36 -30.90 9.59 -28.99
N ILE A 37 -31.75 9.03 -28.13
CA ILE A 37 -33.25 9.00 -28.14
C ILE A 37 -33.80 7.62 -27.67
N THR A 38 -34.26 7.61 -26.41
CA THR A 38 -35.57 7.10 -25.92
C THR A 38 -35.74 5.67 -25.36
N ASN A 39 -35.98 5.66 -24.04
CA ASN A 39 -36.94 4.88 -23.22
C ASN A 39 -37.29 3.43 -23.60
N ASN A 40 -36.94 2.46 -22.74
CA ASN A 40 -37.83 1.89 -21.71
C ASN A 40 -37.23 0.61 -21.07
N LEU A 41 -37.36 0.55 -19.74
CA LEU A 41 -37.62 -0.62 -18.89
C LEU A 41 -36.69 -1.85 -18.91
N ASN A 42 -36.35 -2.22 -17.68
CA ASN A 42 -35.95 -3.54 -17.17
C ASN A 42 -34.47 -3.96 -17.24
N ASN A 43 -33.88 -3.83 -16.04
CA ASN A 43 -33.23 -4.89 -15.29
C ASN A 43 -31.75 -5.20 -15.63
N GLN A 44 -30.99 -5.29 -14.54
CA GLN A 44 -29.63 -5.81 -14.44
C GLN A 44 -28.51 -4.87 -14.93
N ASN A 45 -28.34 -3.75 -14.24
CA ASN A 45 -27.06 -3.06 -14.24
C ASN A 45 -26.09 -3.82 -13.33
N ASN A 46 -25.33 -4.74 -13.94
CA ASN A 46 -24.11 -5.27 -13.35
C ASN A 46 -23.00 -4.19 -13.52
N SER A 47 -23.18 -3.08 -12.82
CA SER A 47 -22.09 -2.13 -12.58
C SER A 47 -21.25 -2.70 -11.45
N SER A 48 -20.21 -3.45 -11.82
CA SER A 48 -19.03 -3.61 -10.99
C SER A 48 -18.29 -2.27 -10.89
N GLY A 49 -18.96 -1.28 -10.30
CA GLY A 49 -18.36 -0.08 -9.75
C GLY A 49 -18.13 -0.34 -8.28
N SER A 50 -17.05 -1.05 -7.95
CA SER A 50 -16.59 -1.11 -6.57
C SER A 50 -16.03 0.27 -6.23
N THR A 51 -16.89 1.19 -5.78
CA THR A 51 -16.48 2.19 -4.80
C THR A 51 -16.08 1.39 -3.56
N SER A 52 -14.84 0.90 -3.59
CA SER A 52 -14.19 0.35 -2.40
C SER A 52 -14.19 1.49 -1.39
N ASP A 53 -14.94 1.31 -0.31
CA ASP A 53 -14.89 2.20 0.82
C ASP A 53 -13.44 2.17 1.34
N ASN A 54 -12.63 3.15 0.92
CA ASN A 54 -11.23 3.32 1.32
C ASN A 54 -11.08 3.76 2.79
N SER A 55 -12.18 3.77 3.54
CA SER A 55 -12.29 4.31 4.89
C SER A 55 -12.77 3.22 5.84
N VAL A 56 -12.03 3.01 6.92
CA VAL A 56 -12.40 2.13 8.04
C VAL A 56 -12.73 3.01 9.25
N THR A 57 -13.91 2.81 9.83
CA THR A 57 -14.30 3.47 11.09
C THR A 57 -14.23 2.48 12.24
N ILE A 58 -13.52 2.85 13.30
CA ILE A 58 -13.23 2.01 14.46
C ILE A 58 -13.77 2.69 15.71
N ASP A 59 -14.58 1.98 16.46
CA ASP A 59 -15.01 2.37 17.81
C ASP A 59 -14.01 1.85 18.85
N LEU A 60 -13.29 2.77 19.50
CA LEU A 60 -12.28 2.46 20.50
C LEU A 60 -12.87 2.00 21.84
N GLU A 61 -14.18 2.15 22.07
CA GLU A 61 -14.86 1.58 23.24
C GLU A 61 -15.01 0.04 23.12
N ASN A 62 -14.85 -0.52 21.92
CA ASN A 62 -14.85 -1.96 21.74
C ASN A 62 -13.63 -2.58 22.46
N SER A 63 -13.89 -3.61 23.26
CA SER A 63 -12.89 -4.36 24.05
C SER A 63 -11.65 -4.80 23.26
N MET A 64 -11.76 -5.03 21.95
CA MET A 64 -10.64 -5.39 21.08
C MET A 64 -9.56 -4.29 21.02
N PHE A 65 -9.92 -3.02 21.20
CA PHE A 65 -9.01 -1.88 21.06
C PHE A 65 -8.53 -1.32 22.40
N THR A 66 -8.78 -2.03 23.50
CA THR A 66 -8.35 -1.61 24.86
C THR A 66 -6.85 -1.35 24.98
N SER A 67 -6.01 -1.99 24.15
CA SER A 67 -4.58 -1.69 24.11
C SER A 67 -4.31 -0.24 23.71
N LEU A 68 -5.13 0.35 22.83
CA LEU A 68 -4.99 1.71 22.34
C LEU A 68 -5.39 2.78 23.35
N ASN A 69 -5.92 2.41 24.53
CA ASN A 69 -6.27 3.36 25.59
C ASN A 69 -5.05 4.02 26.23
N ASN A 70 -3.88 3.37 26.15
CA ASN A 70 -2.63 3.86 26.72
C ASN A 70 -1.65 4.26 25.62
N VAL A 71 -0.92 5.35 25.83
CA VAL A 71 0.18 5.76 24.94
C VAL A 71 1.22 4.64 24.85
N GLY A 72 1.66 4.32 23.64
CA GLY A 72 2.54 3.20 23.32
C GLY A 72 1.81 1.87 23.13
N GLY A 73 0.51 1.82 23.43
CA GLY A 73 -0.33 0.67 23.14
C GLY A 73 -0.59 0.51 21.65
N TRP A 74 -0.65 -0.75 21.19
CA TRP A 74 -0.79 -1.07 19.77
C TRP A 74 -1.62 -2.33 19.56
N ILE A 75 -2.06 -2.57 18.33
CA ILE A 75 -2.76 -3.78 17.90
C ILE A 75 -2.47 -4.11 16.43
N ASN A 76 -2.39 -5.40 16.11
CA ASN A 76 -2.50 -5.90 14.74
C ASN A 76 -3.98 -6.17 14.42
N TYR A 77 -4.63 -5.21 13.78
CA TYR A 77 -6.02 -5.32 13.36
C TYR A 77 -6.10 -6.00 11.98
N SER A 78 -5.93 -7.32 11.99
CA SER A 78 -5.74 -8.11 10.77
C SER A 78 -6.95 -8.14 9.84
N THR A 79 -8.18 -8.00 10.37
CA THR A 79 -9.41 -7.92 9.56
C THR A 79 -9.35 -6.78 8.54
N GLU A 80 -8.68 -5.68 8.90
CA GLU A 80 -8.54 -4.50 8.05
C GLU A 80 -7.09 -4.28 7.58
N ASN A 81 -6.24 -5.31 7.71
CA ASN A 81 -4.83 -5.28 7.30
C ASN A 81 -4.04 -4.09 7.88
N MET A 82 -4.29 -3.76 9.15
CA MET A 82 -3.75 -2.56 9.79
C MET A 82 -2.95 -2.84 11.07
N LEU A 83 -1.86 -2.11 11.26
CA LEU A 83 -1.25 -1.91 12.57
C LEU A 83 -1.71 -0.56 13.09
N LEU A 84 -2.22 -0.52 14.32
CA LEU A 84 -2.64 0.72 14.98
C LEU A 84 -1.76 0.94 16.20
N LEU A 85 -1.30 2.18 16.40
CA LEU A 85 -0.39 2.56 17.49
C LEU A 85 -0.83 3.90 18.10
N ARG A 86 -1.05 3.92 19.42
CA ARG A 86 -1.35 5.14 20.18
C ARG A 86 -0.06 5.93 20.42
N ILE A 87 0.16 7.00 19.66
CA ILE A 87 1.38 7.82 19.74
C ILE A 87 1.29 8.85 20.87
N THR A 88 0.11 9.47 21.02
CA THR A 88 -0.17 10.45 22.08
C THR A 88 -1.58 10.25 22.62
N SER A 89 -2.02 11.06 23.58
CA SER A 89 -3.41 11.05 24.05
C SER A 89 -4.42 11.44 22.97
N THR A 90 -4.01 12.04 21.86
CA THR A 90 -4.91 12.52 20.80
C THR A 90 -4.54 12.01 19.40
N GLU A 91 -3.53 11.15 19.29
CA GLU A 91 -3.03 10.64 18.01
C GLU A 91 -2.92 9.11 18.03
N ILE A 92 -3.56 8.47 17.07
CA ILE A 92 -3.32 7.07 16.70
C ILE A 92 -2.79 7.06 15.28
N ARG A 93 -1.65 6.41 15.09
CA ARG A 93 -1.07 6.20 13.77
C ARG A 93 -1.47 4.83 13.25
N ALA A 94 -1.82 4.78 11.97
CA ALA A 94 -2.22 3.57 11.28
C ALA A 94 -1.22 3.24 10.17
N PHE A 95 -0.87 1.97 10.07
CA PHE A 95 0.01 1.45 9.04
C PHE A 95 -0.59 0.21 8.41
N SER A 96 -0.11 -0.16 7.23
CA SER A 96 -0.34 -1.51 6.70
C SER A 96 0.29 -2.55 7.63
N ASN A 97 -0.41 -3.66 7.87
CA ASN A 97 0.18 -4.83 8.50
C ASN A 97 0.92 -5.74 7.50
N VAL A 98 0.97 -5.37 6.21
CA VAL A 98 1.68 -6.12 5.17
C VAL A 98 3.17 -5.82 5.27
N CYS A 99 3.97 -6.85 5.57
CA CYS A 99 5.42 -6.70 5.57
C CYS A 99 5.93 -6.40 4.14
N PRO A 100 6.61 -5.25 3.89
CA PRO A 100 6.93 -4.73 2.55
C PRO A 100 7.80 -5.59 1.61
N HIS A 101 8.20 -6.79 1.99
CA HIS A 101 9.08 -7.67 1.22
C HIS A 101 8.38 -8.94 0.71
N GLN A 102 7.63 -9.62 1.59
CA GLN A 102 7.01 -10.92 1.30
C GLN A 102 5.55 -11.01 1.78
N GLY A 103 4.97 -9.89 2.22
CA GLY A 103 3.54 -9.82 2.51
C GLY A 103 3.07 -10.58 3.74
N SER A 104 3.97 -10.98 4.65
CA SER A 104 3.56 -11.55 5.95
C SER A 104 2.79 -10.52 6.77
N GLN A 105 1.66 -10.92 7.36
CA GLN A 105 0.71 -10.02 8.03
C GLN A 105 0.46 -10.33 9.52
N ASN A 106 0.72 -11.56 9.95
CA ASN A 106 0.15 -12.07 11.21
C ASN A 106 1.19 -12.22 12.32
N SER A 107 2.39 -11.67 12.15
CA SER A 107 3.46 -11.83 13.13
C SER A 107 4.25 -10.54 13.32
N TRP A 108 3.68 -9.68 14.17
CA TRP A 108 4.23 -8.37 14.52
C TRP A 108 4.50 -8.29 16.03
N SER A 109 5.50 -7.50 16.37
CA SER A 109 5.82 -7.07 17.73
C SER A 109 6.19 -5.60 17.69
N TYR A 110 6.05 -4.89 18.81
CA TYR A 110 6.41 -3.48 18.91
C TYR A 110 7.23 -3.23 20.17
N ASN A 111 8.39 -2.62 19.99
CA ASN A 111 9.28 -2.23 21.07
C ASN A 111 10.25 -1.15 20.59
N ASN A 112 10.70 -0.28 21.50
CA ASN A 112 11.69 0.77 21.19
C ASN A 112 11.31 1.59 19.94
N SER A 113 10.04 1.98 19.82
CA SER A 113 9.49 2.75 18.68
C SER A 113 9.61 2.07 17.32
N LYS A 114 9.66 0.73 17.29
CA LYS A 114 9.76 -0.04 16.06
C LYS A 114 8.78 -1.18 16.03
N PHE A 115 8.15 -1.35 14.87
CA PHE A 115 7.43 -2.57 14.53
C PHE A 115 8.39 -3.60 13.95
N ARG A 116 8.37 -4.81 14.50
CA ARG A 116 9.21 -5.91 14.05
C ARG A 116 8.36 -7.05 13.52
N CYS A 117 8.58 -7.41 12.24
CA CYS A 117 7.99 -8.57 11.59
C CYS A 117 8.79 -9.83 11.93
N ALA A 118 8.14 -10.85 12.52
CA ALA A 118 8.84 -12.04 12.99
C ALA A 118 9.40 -12.91 11.85
N SER A 119 8.78 -12.90 10.66
CA SER A 119 9.14 -13.80 9.55
C SER A 119 10.62 -13.69 9.13
N HIS A 120 11.21 -12.49 9.13
CA HIS A 120 12.59 -12.28 8.66
C HIS A 120 13.42 -11.34 9.52
N GLY A 121 12.97 -10.98 10.71
CA GLY A 121 13.80 -10.10 11.54
C GLY A 121 13.58 -8.60 11.38
N ARG A 122 12.92 -8.17 10.30
CA ARG A 122 12.94 -6.76 9.88
C ARG A 122 12.15 -5.89 10.85
N SER A 123 12.76 -4.78 11.22
CA SER A 123 12.17 -3.74 12.06
C SER A 123 11.98 -2.47 11.24
N PHE A 124 10.89 -1.76 11.51
CA PHE A 124 10.46 -0.55 10.83
C PHE A 124 10.18 0.51 11.88
N GLU A 125 10.63 1.74 11.66
CA GLU A 125 10.33 2.84 12.58
C GLU A 125 8.82 3.11 12.58
N ASP A 126 8.30 3.58 13.70
CA ASP A 126 6.89 3.94 13.84
C ASP A 126 6.54 5.32 13.28
N SER A 127 7.37 5.89 12.41
CA SER A 127 7.07 7.11 11.66
C SER A 127 6.54 6.78 10.26
N CYS A 128 5.86 7.73 9.60
CA CYS A 128 5.39 7.53 8.22
C CYS A 128 6.49 7.53 7.16
N SER A 129 7.74 7.79 7.55
CA SER A 129 8.93 7.55 6.74
C SER A 129 9.70 6.29 7.16
N GLY A 130 9.17 5.51 8.11
CA GLY A 130 9.81 4.36 8.75
C GLY A 130 9.82 3.06 7.94
N GLY A 131 9.33 3.11 6.70
CA GLY A 131 9.34 1.99 5.75
C GLY A 131 8.08 1.13 5.74
N LEU A 132 7.13 1.35 6.65
CA LEU A 132 5.76 0.84 6.52
C LEU A 132 4.89 1.85 5.78
N THR A 133 3.95 1.34 4.99
CA THR A 133 2.90 2.18 4.38
C THR A 133 2.05 2.78 5.49
N CYS A 134 2.03 4.10 5.60
CA CYS A 134 1.16 4.83 6.52
C CYS A 134 -0.21 5.11 5.88
N TYR A 135 -1.24 5.06 6.71
CA TYR A 135 -2.59 5.49 6.36
C TYR A 135 -2.92 6.80 7.06
N THR A 136 -3.87 7.55 6.49
CA THR A 136 -4.38 8.76 7.16
C THR A 136 -5.33 8.33 8.26
N ALA A 137 -5.13 8.80 9.49
CA ALA A 137 -5.97 8.45 10.62
C ALA A 137 -6.39 9.71 11.38
N THR A 138 -7.69 9.80 11.69
CA THR A 138 -8.29 10.93 12.42
C THR A 138 -9.03 10.42 13.64
N LEU A 139 -8.64 10.87 14.83
CA LEU A 139 -9.28 10.53 16.10
C LEU A 139 -10.26 11.64 16.51
N GLN A 140 -11.52 11.28 16.72
CA GLN A 140 -12.57 12.17 17.21
C GLN A 140 -13.33 11.47 18.34
N GLY A 141 -13.07 11.88 19.59
CA GLY A 141 -13.61 11.19 20.76
C GLY A 141 -13.09 9.75 20.82
N SER A 142 -14.00 8.78 20.87
CA SER A 142 -13.70 7.34 20.81
C SER A 142 -13.71 6.77 19.39
N THR A 143 -13.97 7.58 18.37
CA THR A 143 -14.03 7.11 16.98
C THR A 143 -12.74 7.41 16.25
N LEU A 144 -12.11 6.37 15.71
CA LEU A 144 -10.96 6.47 14.81
C LEU A 144 -11.41 6.18 13.37
N THR A 145 -11.19 7.13 12.46
CA THR A 145 -11.40 6.95 11.03
C THR A 145 -10.05 6.81 10.33
N VAL A 146 -9.85 5.75 9.57
CA VAL A 146 -8.62 5.47 8.84
C VAL A 146 -8.89 5.38 7.34
N THR A 147 -8.20 6.20 6.54
CA THR A 147 -8.28 6.21 5.08
C THR A 147 -7.00 5.65 4.46
N ARG A 148 -7.16 4.65 3.58
CA ARG A 148 -6.07 3.89 2.94
C ARG A 148 -5.46 4.59 1.73
#